data_AF-A0AAN8D5W7-F1
#
_entry.id   AF-A0AAN8D5W7-F1
#
_cell.length_a   1.000
_cell.length_b   1.000
_cell.length_c   1.000
_cell.angle_alpha   90.00
_cell.angle_beta   90.00
_cell.angle_gamma   90.00
#
_symmetry.space_group_name_H-M   'P 1'
#
loop_
_entity.id
_entity.type
_entity.pdbx_description
1 polymer ?
#
loop_
_entity_poly.entity_id
_entity_poly.type
_entity_poly.pdbx_seq_one_letter_code
_entity_poly.pdbx_strand_id
1 'polypeptide(L)' 'MPYMFISTQIRLEAGPTNVGDEYSDPALMNYLGARKTTMLGNNFAEYHVDDPPRLVLDKLEKMGFRETE' A
#
# COMPACT_ATOMS: atom_id res chain seq x y z
N MET A 1 -8.42 -0.11 10.67
CA MET A 1 -9.20 -0.65 9.53
C MET A 1 -8.98 -2.15 9.48
N PRO A 2 -10.01 -3.00 9.39
CA PRO A 2 -9.86 -4.45 9.48
C PRO A 2 -9.41 -5.12 8.16
N TYR A 3 -9.66 -4.47 7.03
CA TYR A 3 -9.28 -4.96 5.70
C TYR A 3 -8.42 -3.92 4.98
N MET A 4 -7.61 -4.40 4.05
CA MET A 4 -6.68 -3.58 3.28
C MET A 4 -6.58 -4.15 1.87
N PHE A 5 -6.56 -3.26 0.87
CA PHE A 5 -6.28 -3.61 -0.51
C PHE A 5 -4.92 -3.06 -0.89
N ILE A 6 -4.06 -3.93 -1.44
CA ILE A 6 -2.80 -3.53 -2.04
C ILE A 6 -2.81 -3.93 -3.51
N SER A 7 -2.15 -3.15 -4.35
CA SER A 7 -1.98 -3.49 -5.76
C SER A 7 -0.61 -3.04 -6.25
N THR A 8 -0.08 -3.73 -7.25
CA THR A 8 1.11 -3.28 -7.98
C THR A 8 0.83 -3.35 -9.47
N GLN A 9 1.58 -2.59 -10.26
CA GLN A 9 1.40 -2.55 -11.70
C GLN A 9 2.54 -3.30 -12.41
N ILE A 10 2.19 -3.99 -13.50
CA ILE A 10 3.10 -4.58 -14.51
C ILE A 10 3.96 -5.76 -14.02
N ARG A 11 4.77 -5.60 -12.97
CA ARG A 11 5.78 -6.58 -12.51
C ARG A 11 5.70 -6.79 -11.00
N LEU A 12 5.61 -8.03 -10.54
CA LEU A 12 5.53 -8.36 -9.11
C LEU A 12 6.88 -8.22 -8.39
N GLU A 13 7.97 -8.27 -9.16
CA GLU A 13 9.33 -8.18 -8.66
C GLU A 13 9.79 -6.74 -8.36
N ALA A 14 9.05 -5.73 -8.80
CA ALA A 14 9.41 -4.31 -8.67
C ALA A 14 8.23 -3.49 -8.17
N GLY A 15 8.50 -2.41 -7.42
CA GLY A 15 7.49 -1.41 -7.10
C GLY A 15 7.20 -0.46 -8.27
N PRO A 16 6.28 0.50 -8.08
CA PRO A 16 5.62 0.82 -6.82
C PRO A 16 4.45 -0.12 -6.46
N THR A 17 4.16 -0.23 -5.18
CA THR A 17 2.96 -0.89 -4.64
C THR A 17 2.04 0.15 -4.05
N ASN A 18 0.81 0.22 -4.53
CA ASN A 18 -0.27 1.00 -3.94
C ASN A 18 -0.75 0.28 -2.67
N VAL A 19 -0.78 1.00 -1.56
CA VAL A 19 -1.05 0.44 -0.22
C VAL A 19 -2.24 1.10 0.48
N GLY A 20 -2.88 2.09 -0.12
CA GLY A 20 -4.05 2.70 0.49
C GLY A 20 -4.58 3.90 -0.28
N ASP A 21 -5.71 4.38 0.21
CA ASP A 21 -6.44 5.55 -0.28
C ASP A 21 -6.36 6.72 0.73
N GLU A 22 -7.09 7.80 0.46
CA GLU A 22 -7.05 9.00 1.30
C GLU A 22 -7.55 8.82 2.73
N TYR A 23 -8.35 7.78 2.99
CA TYR A 23 -8.95 7.45 4.30
C TYR A 23 -8.17 6.36 5.05
N SER A 24 -7.09 5.86 4.45
CA SER A 24 -6.25 4.84 5.05
C SER A 24 -5.55 5.35 6.32
N ASP A 25 -5.49 4.49 7.33
CA ASP A 25 -4.88 4.74 8.65
C ASP A 25 -3.46 5.33 8.50
N PRO A 26 -3.25 6.60 8.88
CA PRO A 26 -1.96 7.27 8.71
C PRO A 26 -0.82 6.59 9.46
N ALA A 27 -1.09 5.95 10.61
CA ALA A 27 -0.05 5.27 11.38
C ALA A 27 0.45 4.02 10.63
N LEU A 28 -0.48 3.28 10.01
CA LEU A 28 -0.17 2.13 9.16
C LEU A 28 0.61 2.57 7.91
N MET A 29 0.15 3.62 7.22
CA MET A 29 0.83 4.14 6.04
C MET A 29 2.24 4.61 6.36
N ASN A 30 2.44 5.27 7.50
CA ASN A 30 3.75 5.70 7.96
C ASN A 30 4.67 4.53 8.30
N TYR A 31 4.15 3.47 8.95
CA TYR A 31 4.92 2.25 9.21
C TYR A 31 5.42 1.58 7.92
N LEU A 32 4.59 1.55 6.89
CA LEU A 32 4.96 1.01 5.58
C LEU A 32 5.99 1.88 4.83
N GLY A 33 6.14 3.15 5.23
CA GLY A 33 6.96 4.14 4.54
C GLY A 33 6.27 4.73 3.31
N ALA A 34 4.93 4.77 3.30
CA ALA A 34 4.15 5.16 2.15
C ALA A 34 4.10 6.67 1.94
N ARG A 35 4.09 7.09 0.68
CA ARG A 35 3.93 8.49 0.27
C ARG A 35 2.52 8.71 -0.26
N LYS A 36 1.83 9.73 0.25
CA LYS A 36 0.54 10.17 -0.26
C LYS A 36 0.75 11.00 -1.52
N THR A 37 0.09 10.65 -2.62
CA THR A 37 0.21 11.39 -3.89
C THR A 37 -1.15 11.42 -4.58
N THR A 38 -1.43 12.55 -5.23
CA THR A 38 -2.58 12.71 -6.11
C THR A 38 -2.04 12.74 -7.54
N MET A 39 -2.32 11.70 -8.32
CA MET A 39 -1.93 11.69 -9.73
C MET A 39 -2.71 12.77 -10.50
N LEU A 40 -2.07 13.37 -11.50
CA LEU A 40 -2.72 14.37 -12.33
C LEU A 40 -3.95 13.75 -13.03
N GLY A 41 -5.11 14.37 -12.82
CA GLY A 41 -6.39 13.88 -13.34
C GLY A 41 -7.22 13.08 -12.34
N ASN A 42 -6.67 12.72 -11.18
CA ASN A 42 -7.43 12.08 -10.10
C ASN A 42 -7.98 13.12 -9.13
N ASN A 43 -9.19 12.87 -8.64
CA ASN A 43 -9.83 13.67 -7.58
C ASN A 43 -9.59 13.10 -6.18
N PHE A 44 -8.77 12.05 -6.06
CA PHE A 44 -8.48 11.35 -4.83
C PHE A 44 -6.97 11.13 -4.70
N ALA A 45 -6.51 10.99 -3.46
CA ALA A 45 -5.13 10.70 -3.15
C ALA A 45 -4.93 9.22 -2.81
N GLU A 46 -3.80 8.65 -3.24
CA GLU A 46 -3.40 7.28 -2.95
C GLU A 46 -2.08 7.27 -2.18
N TYR A 47 -1.87 6.22 -1.41
CA TYR A 47 -0.59 5.91 -0.78
C TYR A 47 0.14 4.85 -1.59
N HIS A 48 1.41 5.11 -1.90
CA HIS A 48 2.29 4.13 -2.56
C HIS A 48 3.64 4.02 -1.85
N VAL A 49 4.26 2.85 -2.00
CA VAL A 49 5.65 2.57 -1.59
C VAL A 49 6.44 2.10 -2.81
N ASP A 50 7.75 2.37 -2.83
CA ASP A 50 8.64 1.91 -3.91
C ASP A 50 8.99 0.42 -3.78
N ASP A 51 8.63 -0.20 -2.66
CA ASP A 51 8.86 -1.61 -2.40
C ASP A 51 7.97 -2.50 -3.30
N PRO A 52 8.46 -3.67 -3.74
CA PRO A 52 7.63 -4.69 -4.38
C PRO A 52 6.58 -5.24 -3.41
N PRO A 53 5.44 -5.77 -3.91
CA PRO A 53 4.33 -6.24 -3.09
C PRO A 53 4.75 -7.28 -2.06
N ARG A 54 5.71 -8.17 -2.39
CA ARG A 54 6.22 -9.19 -1.45
C ARG A 54 6.77 -8.58 -0.16
N LEU A 55 7.53 -7.48 -0.25
CA LEU A 55 8.08 -6.81 0.94
C LEU A 55 7.00 -6.08 1.74
N VAL A 56 5.96 -5.57 1.06
CA VAL A 56 4.80 -4.97 1.72
C VAL A 56 4.03 -6.04 2.50
N LEU A 57 3.79 -7.20 1.89
CA LEU A 57 3.11 -8.33 2.53
C LEU A 57 3.88 -8.83 3.76
N ASP A 58 5.20 -8.97 3.67
CA ASP A 58 6.08 -9.32 4.82
C ASP A 58 5.94 -8.32 5.98
N LYS A 59 5.75 -7.02 5.69
CA LYS A 59 5.52 -5.97 6.70
C LYS A 59 4.11 -6.06 7.30
N LEU A 60 3.10 -6.33 6.48
CA LEU A 60 1.70 -6.45 6.90
C LEU A 60 1.48 -7.69 7.78
N GLU A 61 2.11 -8.81 7.47
CA GLU A 61 2.05 -10.03 8.28
C GLU A 61 2.55 -9.79 9.71
N LYS A 62 3.63 -9.02 9.89
CA LYS A 62 4.16 -8.63 11.21
C LYS A 62 3.19 -7.77 12.03
N MET A 63 2.24 -7.10 11.37
CA MET A 63 1.16 -6.34 12.01
C MET A 63 -0.11 -7.17 12.22
N GLY A 64 -0.09 -8.46 11.87
CA GLY A 64 -1.20 -9.38 12.06
C GLY A 64 -2.23 -9.41 10.93
N PHE A 65 -1.94 -8.78 9.79
CA PHE A 65 -2.74 -8.97 8.58
C PHE A 65 -2.49 -10.37 8.01
N ARG A 66 -3.52 -10.94 7.38
CA ARG A 66 -3.44 -12.21 6.65
C ARG A 66 -3.97 -12.01 5.25
N GLU A 67 -3.29 -12.62 4.29
CA GLU A 67 -3.81 -12.71 2.93
C GLU A 67 -5.10 -13.53 2.92
N THR A 68 -6.08 -13.04 2.16
CA THR A 68 -7.35 -13.72 1.94
C THR A 68 -7.42 -14.13 0.46
N GLU A 69 -7.80 -15.38 0.21
CA GLU A 69 -8.04 -15.92 -1.15
C GLU A 69 -9.32 -15.37 -1.79
#